data_AF-A0A9D7C7M6-F1
#
_entry.id   AF-A0A9D7C7M6-F1
#
_cell.length_a   1.000
_cell.length_b   1.000
_cell.length_c   1.000
_cell.angle_alpha   90.00
_cell.angle_beta   90.00
_cell.angle_gamma   90.00
#
_symmetry.space_group_name_H-M   'P 1'
#
loop_
_entity.id
_entity.type
_entity.pdbx_description
1 polymer ?
#
loop_
_entity_poly.entity_id
_entity_poly.type
_entity_poly.pdbx_seq_one_letter_code
_entity_poly.pdbx_strand_id
1 'polypeptide(L)'
;MKRIFLTSLLFTLAIQFSVLAQRKVLVEQFTNSGCPNCAGNTPVVADYVNDNPDEVLMLSYHVPFPYNDSMYHENSYQSDQRVDYYNVFSVPTSRVDGNYFSGNLVPVLSSTITNRAAIAPRYSISFNSSQLSDKMVSLNISFTSIDAGNAGQPLNAMVVVTEKNVLKSSYAASPGNNSESAYPWVVRRMLPDETGTVLLNTGLNETNEVSLTWTADNFKDLSQLRVVAFVQNTATKEVYQAEISAPEISTGLATPAEKSDVLFDLFPNITTDNFTIRLYNSNEVTRVNIFDINGRIMYETNTENTSLIVNAGFMPAGVYVVQVSNSTATTSKRLIVSK
;
A
#
# COMPACT_ATOMS: atom_id res chain seq x y z
N MET A 1 -33.06 55.16 34.13
CA MET A 1 -33.31 53.86 33.46
C MET A 1 -32.03 53.42 32.76
N LYS A 2 -31.22 52.55 33.38
CA LYS A 2 -30.02 51.96 32.77
C LYS A 2 -30.33 50.50 32.47
N ARG A 3 -30.32 50.13 31.18
CA ARG A 3 -30.56 48.75 30.73
C ARG A 3 -29.22 48.03 30.64
N ILE A 4 -29.07 46.96 31.43
CA ILE A 4 -27.92 46.06 31.42
C ILE A 4 -28.24 44.96 30.40
N PHE A 5 -27.46 44.88 29.32
CA PHE A 5 -27.52 43.77 28.37
C PHE A 5 -26.64 42.63 28.92
N LEU A 6 -27.28 41.50 29.25
CA LEU A 6 -26.61 40.27 29.66
C LEU A 6 -26.34 39.44 28.40
N THR A 7 -25.13 39.52 27.85
CA THR A 7 -24.69 38.65 26.75
C THR A 7 -24.26 37.31 27.31
N SER A 8 -25.11 36.30 27.15
CA SER A 8 -24.82 34.89 27.45
C SER A 8 -23.83 34.33 26.43
N LEU A 9 -22.59 34.09 26.84
CA LEU A 9 -21.56 33.42 26.05
C LEU A 9 -21.83 31.90 26.11
N LEU A 10 -22.47 31.34 25.07
CA LEU A 10 -22.61 29.89 24.91
C LEU A 10 -21.25 29.31 24.49
N PHE A 11 -20.59 28.59 25.40
CA PHE A 11 -19.38 27.84 25.12
C PHE A 11 -19.78 26.47 24.54
N THR A 12 -19.82 26.35 23.21
CA THR A 12 -20.03 25.06 22.55
C THR A 12 -18.78 24.19 22.71
N LEU A 13 -18.85 23.23 23.63
CA LEU A 13 -17.83 22.20 23.84
C LEU A 13 -17.81 21.28 22.60
N ALA A 14 -16.85 21.47 21.70
CA ALA A 14 -16.63 20.55 20.59
C ALA A 14 -16.08 19.23 21.14
N ILE A 15 -16.95 18.23 21.27
CA ILE A 15 -16.55 16.85 21.59
C ILE A 15 -15.80 16.34 20.37
N GLN A 16 -14.48 16.32 20.43
CA GLN A 16 -13.68 15.65 19.43
C GLN A 16 -13.82 14.14 19.65
N PHE A 17 -14.60 13.50 18.77
CA PHE A 17 -14.58 12.05 18.65
C PHE A 17 -13.23 11.65 18.03
N SER A 18 -12.27 11.29 18.87
CA SER A 18 -11.13 10.49 18.42
C SER A 18 -11.66 9.09 18.11
N VAL A 19 -11.72 8.72 16.82
CA VAL A 19 -11.95 7.33 16.42
C VAL A 19 -10.72 6.56 16.89
N LEU A 20 -10.86 5.74 17.94
CA LEU A 20 -9.80 4.82 18.34
C LEU A 20 -9.59 3.83 17.20
N ALA A 21 -8.33 3.59 16.81
CA ALA A 21 -8.01 2.57 15.82
C ALA A 21 -8.56 1.22 16.30
N GLN A 22 -9.38 0.56 15.47
CA GLN A 22 -9.86 -0.78 15.74
C GLN A 22 -8.73 -1.78 15.43
N ARG A 23 -8.60 -2.84 16.23
CA ARG A 23 -7.65 -3.91 15.89
C ARG A 23 -8.13 -4.61 14.63
N LYS A 24 -7.21 -4.78 13.68
CA LYS A 24 -7.37 -5.72 12.58
C LYS A 24 -6.58 -6.98 12.90
N VAL A 25 -7.28 -8.08 13.11
CA VAL A 25 -6.72 -9.37 13.52
C VAL A 25 -5.98 -9.99 12.33
N LEU A 26 -4.77 -10.48 12.54
CA LEU A 26 -4.01 -11.18 11.50
C LEU A 26 -4.14 -12.70 11.67
N VAL A 27 -4.56 -13.37 10.60
CA VAL A 27 -4.52 -14.84 10.48
C VAL A 27 -3.38 -15.24 9.55
N GLU A 28 -2.38 -15.91 10.08
CA GLU A 28 -1.35 -16.56 9.28
C GLU A 28 -1.68 -18.05 9.13
N GLN A 29 -2.12 -18.43 7.94
CA GLN A 29 -2.51 -19.79 7.58
C GLN A 29 -1.33 -20.52 6.93
N PHE A 30 -0.96 -21.67 7.47
CA PHE A 30 -0.03 -22.61 6.86
C PHE A 30 -0.83 -23.68 6.11
N THR A 31 -0.55 -23.83 4.82
CA THR A 31 -1.33 -24.68 3.90
C THR A 31 -0.41 -25.38 2.89
N ASN A 32 -0.98 -26.31 2.13
CA ASN A 32 -0.30 -27.00 1.03
C ASN A 32 -1.30 -27.41 -0.05
N SER A 33 -0.99 -27.13 -1.32
CA SER A 33 -1.87 -27.35 -2.47
C SER A 33 -2.11 -28.83 -2.81
N GLY A 34 -1.37 -29.76 -2.20
CA GLY A 34 -1.63 -31.19 -2.27
C GLY A 34 -2.42 -31.74 -1.07
N CYS A 35 -2.59 -30.98 0.01
CA CYS A 35 -3.18 -31.44 1.27
C CYS A 35 -4.73 -31.44 1.21
N PRO A 36 -5.41 -32.60 1.34
CA PRO A 36 -6.87 -32.67 1.25
C PRO A 36 -7.59 -31.92 2.39
N ASN A 37 -7.08 -32.02 3.63
CA ASN A 37 -7.68 -31.30 4.77
C ASN A 37 -7.54 -29.77 4.62
N CYS A 38 -6.50 -29.31 3.91
CA CYS A 38 -6.27 -27.90 3.66
C CYS A 38 -7.34 -27.33 2.72
N ALA A 39 -7.78 -28.11 1.72
CA ALA A 39 -8.86 -27.73 0.82
C ALA A 39 -10.23 -27.56 1.51
N GLY A 40 -10.44 -28.22 2.66
CA GLY A 40 -11.63 -28.02 3.50
C GLY A 40 -11.48 -26.90 4.54
N ASN A 41 -10.30 -26.28 4.67
CA ASN A 41 -9.98 -25.34 5.73
C ASN A 41 -9.63 -23.94 5.21
N THR A 42 -8.65 -23.86 4.32
CA THR A 42 -8.10 -22.61 3.80
C THR A 42 -9.18 -21.75 3.11
N PRO A 43 -10.07 -22.30 2.25
CA PRO A 43 -11.15 -21.52 1.67
C PRO A 43 -12.14 -20.99 2.70
N VAL A 44 -12.48 -21.77 3.74
CA VAL A 44 -13.43 -21.36 4.78
C VAL A 44 -12.89 -20.18 5.59
N VAL A 45 -11.60 -20.22 5.94
CA VAL A 45 -10.94 -19.10 6.62
C VAL A 45 -10.88 -17.88 5.70
N ALA A 46 -10.54 -18.06 4.42
CA ALA A 46 -10.45 -16.97 3.47
C ALA A 46 -11.80 -16.31 3.17
N ASP A 47 -12.89 -17.09 3.07
CA ASP A 47 -14.24 -16.57 2.88
C ASP A 47 -14.65 -15.69 4.06
N TYR A 48 -14.44 -16.15 5.30
CA TYR A 48 -14.68 -15.34 6.49
C TYR A 48 -13.86 -14.03 6.46
N VAL A 49 -12.59 -14.09 6.06
CA VAL A 49 -11.73 -12.90 5.98
C VAL A 49 -12.23 -11.92 4.91
N ASN A 50 -12.66 -12.43 3.76
CA ASN A 50 -13.19 -11.62 2.68
C ASN A 50 -14.52 -10.95 3.05
N ASP A 51 -15.33 -11.59 3.89
CA ASP A 51 -16.59 -11.07 4.38
C ASP A 51 -16.41 -10.06 5.54
N ASN A 52 -15.24 -10.03 6.19
CA ASN A 52 -14.95 -9.18 7.35
C ASN A 52 -13.63 -8.37 7.19
N PRO A 53 -13.45 -7.62 6.09
CA PRO A 53 -12.16 -7.01 5.73
C PRO A 53 -11.69 -5.88 6.68
N ASP A 54 -12.61 -5.30 7.45
CA ASP A 54 -12.28 -4.27 8.44
C ASP A 54 -11.80 -4.86 9.77
N GLU A 55 -12.12 -6.13 10.05
CA GLU A 55 -11.80 -6.80 11.33
C GLU A 55 -10.63 -7.78 11.23
N VAL A 56 -10.42 -8.40 10.07
CA VAL A 56 -9.44 -9.49 9.93
C VAL A 56 -8.72 -9.48 8.58
N LEU A 57 -7.46 -9.86 8.60
CA LEU A 57 -6.59 -10.08 7.44
C LEU A 57 -6.05 -11.49 7.43
N MET A 58 -5.58 -11.93 6.26
CA MET A 58 -5.00 -13.26 6.09
C MET A 58 -3.69 -13.21 5.30
N LEU A 59 -2.78 -14.10 5.69
CA LEU A 59 -1.59 -14.47 4.94
C LEU A 59 -1.56 -16.00 4.83
N SER A 60 -1.45 -16.53 3.62
CA SER A 60 -1.31 -17.97 3.37
C SER A 60 0.11 -18.33 3.01
N TYR A 61 0.82 -18.97 3.94
CA TYR A 61 2.13 -19.56 3.73
C TYR A 61 1.96 -20.98 3.19
N HIS A 62 2.38 -21.20 1.94
CA HIS A 62 2.44 -22.52 1.34
C HIS A 62 3.75 -23.20 1.75
N VAL A 63 3.68 -24.39 2.32
CA VAL A 63 4.82 -25.08 2.97
C VAL A 63 5.26 -26.33 2.19
N PRO A 64 6.46 -26.90 2.43
CA PRO A 64 6.98 -28.03 1.64
C PRO A 64 6.32 -29.38 1.92
N PHE A 65 5.38 -29.44 2.85
CA PHE A 65 4.77 -30.67 3.34
C PHE A 65 3.24 -30.56 3.42
N PRO A 66 2.50 -31.68 3.39
CA PRO A 66 2.99 -33.06 3.21
C PRO A 66 3.26 -33.45 1.75
N TYR A 67 2.91 -32.60 0.78
CA TYR A 67 3.05 -32.89 -0.64
C TYR A 67 3.79 -31.76 -1.37
N ASN A 68 4.14 -32.01 -2.64
CA ASN A 68 4.72 -30.98 -3.48
C ASN A 68 3.74 -29.80 -3.69
N ASP A 69 4.26 -28.59 -3.64
CA ASP A 69 3.47 -27.37 -3.78
C ASP A 69 4.24 -26.32 -4.61
N SER A 70 3.69 -25.94 -5.76
CA SER A 70 4.33 -24.95 -6.65
C SER A 70 4.38 -23.55 -6.05
N MET A 71 3.49 -23.19 -5.13
CA MET A 71 3.45 -21.88 -4.50
C MET A 71 4.55 -21.76 -3.44
N TYR A 72 4.85 -22.86 -2.74
CA TYR A 72 5.98 -22.95 -1.83
C TYR A 72 7.30 -22.68 -2.58
N HIS A 73 7.50 -23.29 -3.75
CA HIS A 73 8.74 -23.13 -4.52
C HIS A 73 8.98 -21.70 -5.05
N GLU A 74 7.94 -20.86 -5.08
CA GLU A 74 8.07 -19.44 -5.45
C GLU A 74 8.58 -18.56 -4.29
N ASN A 75 8.48 -19.03 -3.04
CA ASN A 75 8.98 -18.32 -1.85
C ASN A 75 9.41 -19.28 -0.71
N SER A 76 10.22 -20.28 -1.03
CA SER A 76 10.52 -21.39 -0.11
C SER A 76 11.25 -20.93 1.15
N TYR A 77 12.31 -20.14 0.98
CA TYR A 77 13.13 -19.68 2.10
C TYR A 77 12.31 -18.94 3.17
N GLN A 78 11.51 -17.94 2.79
CA GLN A 78 10.75 -17.16 3.78
C GLN A 78 9.58 -17.95 4.36
N SER A 79 9.00 -18.88 3.58
CA SER A 79 8.03 -19.82 4.13
C SER A 79 8.64 -20.72 5.20
N ASP A 80 9.84 -21.27 4.96
CA ASP A 80 10.56 -22.10 5.93
C ASP A 80 10.90 -21.31 7.20
N GLN A 81 11.38 -20.07 7.03
CA GLN A 81 11.65 -19.19 8.16
C GLN A 81 10.40 -18.94 9.00
N ARG A 82 9.21 -18.82 8.39
CA ARG A 82 7.96 -18.64 9.13
C ARG A 82 7.45 -19.93 9.78
N VAL A 83 7.64 -21.07 9.12
CA VAL A 83 7.39 -22.41 9.69
C VAL A 83 8.24 -22.62 10.94
N ASP A 84 9.54 -22.33 10.87
CA ASP A 84 10.49 -22.44 11.97
C ASP A 84 10.15 -21.45 13.10
N TYR A 85 9.85 -20.19 12.75
CA TYR A 85 9.47 -19.17 13.70
C TYR A 85 8.28 -19.61 14.58
N TYR A 86 7.33 -20.36 14.02
CA TYR A 86 6.16 -20.85 14.75
C TYR A 86 6.20 -22.33 15.14
N ASN A 87 7.27 -23.07 14.84
CA ASN A 87 7.33 -24.52 15.02
C ASN A 87 6.10 -25.24 14.42
N VAL A 88 5.83 -25.01 13.13
CA VAL A 88 4.68 -25.62 12.44
C VAL A 88 5.05 -27.00 11.92
N PHE A 89 4.41 -28.05 12.44
CA PHE A 89 4.71 -29.44 12.08
C PHE A 89 3.61 -30.13 11.25
N SER A 90 2.49 -29.45 11.00
CA SER A 90 1.38 -30.00 10.22
C SER A 90 0.56 -28.90 9.59
N VAL A 91 -0.12 -29.23 8.49
CA VAL A 91 -1.08 -28.34 7.82
C VAL A 91 -2.43 -29.06 7.65
N PRO A 92 -3.57 -28.33 7.68
CA PRO A 92 -3.66 -26.88 7.88
C PRO A 92 -3.42 -26.46 9.34
N THR A 93 -2.69 -25.36 9.54
CA THR A 93 -2.50 -24.74 10.86
C THR A 93 -2.63 -23.23 10.71
N SER A 94 -3.42 -22.59 11.56
CA SER A 94 -3.53 -21.12 11.62
C SER A 94 -2.81 -20.59 12.86
N ARG A 95 -2.21 -19.41 12.75
CA ARG A 95 -1.77 -18.56 13.86
C ARG A 95 -2.61 -17.29 13.84
N VAL A 96 -3.27 -16.97 14.94
CA VAL A 96 -4.02 -15.71 15.06
C VAL A 96 -3.20 -14.76 15.93
N ASP A 97 -2.97 -13.54 15.44
CA ASP A 97 -2.09 -12.52 16.03
C ASP A 97 -0.78 -13.11 16.58
N GLY A 98 -0.22 -14.06 15.84
CA GLY A 98 0.99 -14.81 16.14
C GLY A 98 0.90 -15.79 17.31
N ASN A 99 0.48 -15.37 18.50
CA ASN A 99 0.45 -16.22 19.70
C ASN A 99 -0.94 -16.32 20.37
N TYR A 100 -1.97 -15.64 19.85
CA TYR A 100 -3.30 -15.65 20.45
C TYR A 100 -4.02 -16.98 20.23
N PHE A 101 -3.85 -17.59 19.06
CA PHE A 101 -4.38 -18.92 18.75
C PHE A 101 -3.42 -19.70 17.87
N SER A 102 -3.47 -21.03 17.99
CA SER A 102 -2.73 -21.98 17.16
C SER A 102 -3.56 -23.23 16.88
N GLY A 103 -3.62 -23.64 15.62
CA GLY A 103 -4.19 -24.93 15.22
C GLY A 103 -5.27 -24.78 14.16
N ASN A 104 -6.23 -25.69 14.14
CA ASN A 104 -7.36 -25.62 13.20
C ASN A 104 -8.34 -24.52 13.63
N LEU A 105 -8.38 -23.42 12.88
CA LEU A 105 -9.19 -22.26 13.22
C LEU A 105 -10.69 -22.44 12.92
N VAL A 106 -11.07 -23.21 11.90
CA VAL A 106 -12.46 -23.30 11.41
C VAL A 106 -13.52 -23.53 12.51
N PRO A 107 -13.32 -24.47 13.46
CA PRO A 107 -14.32 -24.72 14.51
C PRO A 107 -14.56 -23.54 15.48
N VAL A 108 -13.60 -22.62 15.58
CA VAL A 108 -13.61 -21.51 16.55
C VAL A 108 -13.45 -20.14 15.88
N LEU A 109 -13.50 -20.09 14.55
CA LEU A 109 -13.09 -18.96 13.72
C LEU A 109 -13.75 -17.65 14.16
N SER A 110 -15.07 -17.56 14.10
CA SER A 110 -15.79 -16.33 14.46
C SER A 110 -15.52 -15.90 15.90
N SER A 111 -15.61 -16.82 16.88
CA SER A 111 -15.37 -16.49 18.28
C SER A 111 -13.93 -16.03 18.55
N THR A 112 -12.93 -16.66 17.93
CA THR A 112 -11.52 -16.29 18.11
C THR A 112 -11.26 -14.91 17.53
N ILE A 113 -11.76 -14.61 16.32
CA ILE A 113 -11.56 -13.32 15.69
C ILE A 113 -12.30 -12.21 16.42
N THR A 114 -13.60 -12.36 16.69
CA THR A 114 -14.40 -11.32 17.37
C THR A 114 -13.87 -10.99 18.77
N ASN A 115 -13.46 -12.01 19.53
CA ASN A 115 -12.88 -11.79 20.86
C ASN A 115 -11.53 -11.06 20.78
N ARG A 116 -10.70 -11.35 19.77
CA ARG A 116 -9.41 -10.68 19.61
C ARG A 116 -9.56 -9.24 19.10
N ALA A 117 -10.48 -9.02 18.15
CA ALA A 117 -10.79 -7.70 17.59
C ALA A 117 -11.34 -6.72 18.64
N ALA A 118 -12.02 -7.23 19.67
CA ALA A 118 -12.54 -6.43 20.78
C ALA A 118 -11.46 -5.84 21.71
N ILE A 119 -10.22 -6.35 21.63
CA ILE A 119 -9.10 -5.85 22.43
C ILE A 119 -8.40 -4.73 21.65
N ALA A 120 -8.16 -3.59 22.30
CA ALA A 120 -7.53 -2.43 21.66
C ALA A 120 -6.14 -2.77 21.07
N PRO A 121 -5.80 -2.25 19.88
CA PRO A 121 -4.47 -2.40 19.30
C PRO A 121 -3.44 -1.59 20.10
N ARG A 122 -2.17 -2.00 20.01
CA ARG A 122 -1.05 -1.29 20.66
C ARG A 122 -0.29 -0.37 19.71
N TYR A 123 -0.59 -0.45 18.42
CA TYR A 123 -0.03 0.35 17.34
C TYR A 123 -1.13 0.87 16.41
N SER A 124 -0.86 1.99 15.76
CA SER A 124 -1.54 2.47 14.55
C SER A 124 -0.60 2.32 13.36
N ILE A 125 -1.10 1.80 12.24
CA ILE A 125 -0.33 1.60 11.01
C ILE A 125 -1.01 2.38 9.88
N SER A 126 -0.24 3.17 9.14
CA SER A 126 -0.75 3.96 8.01
C SER A 126 0.14 3.78 6.80
N PHE A 127 -0.45 3.45 5.65
CA PHE A 127 0.23 3.51 4.37
C PHE A 127 0.15 4.94 3.82
N ASN A 128 1.21 5.71 4.00
CA ASN A 128 1.28 7.08 3.47
C ASN A 128 1.45 7.09 1.95
N SER A 129 2.13 6.07 1.42
CA SER A 129 2.23 5.79 -0.01
C SER A 129 2.29 4.28 -0.24
N SER A 130 1.55 3.81 -1.25
CA SER A 130 1.56 2.42 -1.69
C SER A 130 1.29 2.39 -3.18
N GLN A 131 2.36 2.31 -3.98
CA GLN A 131 2.30 2.47 -5.43
C GLN A 131 2.87 1.26 -6.15
N LEU A 132 2.31 0.94 -7.31
CA LEU A 132 2.81 -0.04 -8.25
C LEU A 132 3.02 0.64 -9.61
N SER A 133 4.26 0.77 -10.04
CA SER A 133 4.63 1.33 -11.35
C SER A 133 5.61 0.41 -12.05
N ASP A 134 5.27 -0.08 -13.24
CA ASP A 134 6.12 -0.98 -14.03
C ASP A 134 6.69 -2.15 -13.20
N LYS A 135 5.80 -2.85 -12.48
CA LYS A 135 6.09 -3.91 -11.49
C LYS A 135 6.85 -3.47 -10.24
N MET A 136 7.38 -2.25 -10.17
CA MET A 136 8.02 -1.74 -8.97
C MET A 136 6.96 -1.32 -7.95
N VAL A 137 6.93 -2.01 -6.81
CA VAL A 137 6.17 -1.66 -5.63
C VAL A 137 7.01 -0.68 -4.81
N SER A 138 6.43 0.48 -4.49
CA SER A 138 7.02 1.52 -3.63
C SER A 138 6.10 1.78 -2.46
N LEU A 139 6.62 1.64 -1.23
CA LEU A 139 5.88 1.75 0.01
C LEU A 139 6.51 2.79 0.93
N ASN A 140 5.67 3.61 1.56
CA ASN A 140 6.02 4.39 2.74
C ASN A 140 4.94 4.18 3.81
N ILE A 141 5.35 3.65 4.95
CA ILE A 141 4.44 3.17 6.00
C ILE A 141 4.86 3.77 7.35
N SER A 142 3.92 4.41 8.03
CA SER A 142 4.06 4.87 9.41
C SER A 142 3.62 3.78 10.38
N PHE A 143 4.45 3.53 11.40
CA PHE A 143 4.12 2.70 12.56
C PHE A 143 4.18 3.57 13.81
N THR A 144 3.01 3.97 14.31
CA THR A 144 2.88 4.83 15.50
C THR A 144 2.49 4.00 16.71
N SER A 145 3.31 4.03 17.75
CA SER A 145 3.00 3.39 19.02
C SER A 145 1.88 4.16 19.72
N ILE A 146 0.81 3.46 20.12
CA ILE A 146 -0.33 4.08 20.83
C ILE A 146 -0.49 3.54 22.26
N ASP A 147 0.51 2.79 22.72
CA ASP A 147 0.60 2.23 24.07
C ASP A 147 1.99 2.47 24.66
N ALA A 148 2.05 3.12 25.83
CA ALA A 148 3.29 3.39 26.54
C ALA A 148 4.04 2.10 26.95
N GLY A 149 3.33 0.97 27.09
CA GLY A 149 3.91 -0.34 27.41
C GLY A 149 4.71 -0.97 26.27
N ASN A 150 4.78 -0.33 25.10
CA ASN A 150 5.64 -0.76 23.99
C ASN A 150 7.11 -0.34 24.18
N ALA A 151 7.37 0.67 25.03
CA ALA A 151 8.71 1.24 25.21
C ALA A 151 9.73 0.16 25.62
N GLY A 152 10.79 0.02 24.81
CA GLY A 152 11.88 -0.92 25.05
C GLY A 152 11.55 -2.39 24.73
N GLN A 153 10.38 -2.69 24.18
CA GLN A 153 10.04 -4.03 23.69
C GLN A 153 10.76 -4.33 22.37
N PRO A 154 11.11 -5.61 22.10
CA PRO A 154 11.73 -6.00 20.84
C PRO A 154 10.64 -6.12 19.76
N LEU A 155 10.42 -5.04 19.03
CA LEU A 155 9.33 -4.91 18.06
C LEU A 155 9.87 -4.76 16.64
N ASN A 156 9.31 -5.55 15.73
CA ASN A 156 9.62 -5.45 14.30
C ASN A 156 8.34 -5.10 13.51
N ALA A 157 8.48 -4.19 12.56
CA ALA A 157 7.53 -4.00 11.48
C ALA A 157 7.77 -5.07 10.40
N MET A 158 6.74 -5.84 10.12
CA MET A 158 6.72 -6.88 9.11
C MET A 158 5.88 -6.38 7.94
N VAL A 159 6.42 -6.45 6.72
CA VAL A 159 5.70 -6.05 5.51
C VAL A 159 5.67 -7.24 4.56
N VAL A 160 4.48 -7.74 4.22
CA VAL A 160 4.29 -8.98 3.47
C VAL A 160 3.46 -8.70 2.23
N VAL A 161 4.01 -9.03 1.08
CA VAL A 161 3.33 -8.97 -0.21
C VAL A 161 2.64 -10.31 -0.47
N THR A 162 1.37 -10.24 -0.84
CA THR A 162 0.51 -11.41 -1.08
C THR A 162 -0.30 -11.25 -2.36
N GLU A 163 -0.68 -12.37 -2.96
CA GLU A 163 -1.65 -12.43 -4.06
C GLU A 163 -2.99 -12.93 -3.50
N LYS A 164 -3.98 -12.02 -3.43
CA LYS A 164 -5.27 -12.28 -2.76
C LYS A 164 -5.99 -13.51 -3.30
N ASN A 165 -5.93 -13.77 -4.60
CA ASN A 165 -6.57 -14.92 -5.21
C ASN A 165 -5.73 -15.46 -6.38
N VAL A 166 -5.17 -16.66 -6.21
CA VAL A 166 -4.36 -17.31 -7.24
C VAL A 166 -5.13 -18.48 -7.83
N LEU A 167 -5.55 -18.39 -9.09
CA LEU A 167 -6.28 -19.49 -9.72
C LEU A 167 -5.39 -20.73 -9.84
N LYS A 168 -5.95 -21.91 -9.52
CA LYS A 168 -5.25 -23.19 -9.66
C LYS A 168 -4.79 -23.44 -11.11
N SER A 169 -5.57 -22.97 -12.07
CA SER A 169 -5.24 -23.03 -13.51
C SER A 169 -3.94 -22.30 -13.87
N SER A 170 -3.45 -21.38 -13.03
CA SER A 170 -2.17 -20.69 -13.22
C SER A 170 -0.94 -21.59 -13.04
N TYR A 171 -1.13 -22.84 -12.55
CA TYR A 171 -0.07 -23.83 -12.32
C TYR A 171 -0.30 -25.11 -13.15
N ALA A 172 -0.53 -24.99 -14.45
CA ALA A 172 -0.88 -26.12 -15.31
C ALA A 172 0.06 -27.35 -15.21
N ALA A 173 1.36 -27.14 -14.99
CA ALA A 173 2.35 -28.22 -14.88
C ALA A 173 2.32 -28.96 -13.52
N SER A 174 1.88 -28.29 -12.45
CA SER A 174 1.79 -28.86 -11.10
C SER A 174 0.76 -28.08 -10.29
N PRO A 175 -0.54 -28.30 -10.56
CA PRO A 175 -1.62 -27.46 -10.05
C PRO A 175 -1.93 -27.71 -8.58
N GLY A 176 -1.29 -28.67 -7.92
CA GLY A 176 -1.70 -29.19 -6.61
C GLY A 176 -2.81 -30.23 -6.74
N ASN A 177 -2.76 -31.27 -5.91
CA ASN A 177 -3.66 -32.43 -6.02
C ASN A 177 -4.92 -32.33 -5.13
N ASN A 178 -5.06 -31.27 -4.34
CA ASN A 178 -6.24 -31.09 -3.50
C ASN A 178 -7.46 -30.56 -4.31
N SER A 179 -8.59 -30.33 -3.65
CA SER A 179 -9.84 -29.90 -4.30
C SER A 179 -10.04 -28.38 -4.40
N GLU A 180 -9.05 -27.56 -4.03
CA GLU A 180 -9.16 -26.10 -4.18
C GLU A 180 -9.17 -25.72 -5.68
N SER A 181 -9.99 -24.73 -6.06
CA SER A 181 -9.99 -24.15 -7.41
C SER A 181 -9.15 -22.88 -7.52
N ALA A 182 -8.88 -22.24 -6.40
CA ALA A 182 -8.00 -21.09 -6.26
C ALA A 182 -7.39 -21.09 -4.85
N TYR A 183 -6.20 -20.51 -4.74
CA TYR A 183 -5.44 -20.40 -3.50
C TYR A 183 -5.53 -18.95 -3.01
N PRO A 184 -6.16 -18.70 -1.85
CA PRO A 184 -6.37 -17.36 -1.35
C PRO A 184 -5.15 -16.83 -0.57
N TRP A 185 -4.89 -15.53 -0.67
CA TRP A 185 -3.90 -14.80 0.14
C TRP A 185 -2.48 -15.37 0.11
N VAL A 186 -2.05 -15.91 -1.02
CA VAL A 186 -0.72 -16.56 -1.18
C VAL A 186 0.41 -15.57 -0.95
N VAL A 187 1.22 -15.81 0.09
CA VAL A 187 2.39 -14.98 0.38
C VAL A 187 3.41 -15.11 -0.75
N ARG A 188 3.77 -13.97 -1.35
CA ARG A 188 4.78 -13.87 -2.41
C ARG A 188 6.13 -13.42 -1.90
N ARG A 189 6.16 -12.52 -0.91
CA ARG A 189 7.40 -11.94 -0.40
C ARG A 189 7.22 -11.33 0.98
N MET A 190 8.22 -11.46 1.85
CA MET A 190 8.40 -10.63 3.05
C MET A 190 9.48 -9.59 2.78
N LEU A 191 9.25 -8.34 3.20
CA LEU A 191 10.08 -7.17 2.94
C LEU A 191 10.57 -6.52 4.25
N PRO A 192 11.81 -6.01 4.28
CA PRO A 192 12.87 -6.22 3.27
C PRO A 192 13.28 -7.70 3.16
N ASP A 193 13.07 -8.45 4.23
CA ASP A 193 13.30 -9.89 4.37
C ASP A 193 12.34 -10.49 5.42
N GLU A 194 12.55 -11.75 5.81
CA GLU A 194 11.76 -12.49 6.81
C GLU A 194 11.87 -11.94 8.23
N THR A 195 12.87 -11.10 8.53
CA THR A 195 13.08 -10.52 9.86
C THR A 195 12.37 -9.17 10.00
N GLY A 196 12.00 -8.52 8.89
CA GLY A 196 11.32 -7.24 8.88
C GLY A 196 12.24 -6.06 9.21
N THR A 197 11.69 -4.99 9.76
CA THR A 197 12.42 -3.79 10.17
C THR A 197 12.25 -3.55 11.67
N VAL A 198 13.35 -3.41 12.41
CA VAL A 198 13.30 -3.12 13.85
C VAL A 198 12.70 -1.73 14.09
N LEU A 199 11.74 -1.63 15.01
CA LEU A 199 11.13 -0.38 15.45
C LEU A 199 11.91 0.18 16.65
N LEU A 200 12.55 1.33 16.46
CA LEU A 200 13.39 1.96 17.50
C LEU A 200 12.59 2.94 18.36
N ASN A 201 11.65 3.66 17.75
CA ASN A 201 10.83 4.65 18.43
C ASN A 201 9.54 3.98 18.93
N THR A 202 9.59 3.41 20.13
CA THR A 202 8.51 2.57 20.69
C THR A 202 7.73 3.25 21.81
N GLY A 203 8.13 4.47 22.22
CA GLY A 203 7.42 5.27 23.21
C GLY A 203 6.03 5.70 22.74
N LEU A 204 5.16 6.09 23.67
CA LEU A 204 3.81 6.53 23.36
C LEU A 204 3.81 7.69 22.36
N ASN A 205 3.01 7.57 21.29
CA ASN A 205 2.89 8.50 20.16
C ASN A 205 4.15 8.68 19.31
N GLU A 206 5.22 7.93 19.57
CA GLU A 206 6.38 7.92 18.70
C GLU A 206 6.09 7.12 17.42
N THR A 207 6.68 7.57 16.31
CA THR A 207 6.45 6.99 14.98
C THR A 207 7.76 6.53 14.35
N ASN A 208 7.71 5.40 13.66
CA ASN A 208 8.77 4.93 12.77
C ASN A 208 8.23 4.96 11.34
N GLU A 209 9.02 5.52 10.43
CA GLU A 209 8.75 5.51 9.00
C GLU A 209 9.56 4.41 8.33
N VAL A 210 8.88 3.50 7.62
CA VAL A 210 9.53 2.42 6.87
C VAL A 210 9.26 2.64 5.39
N SER A 211 10.33 2.80 4.61
CA SER A 211 10.26 2.96 3.16
C SER A 211 10.88 1.75 2.48
N LEU A 212 10.13 1.10 1.60
CA LEU A 212 10.55 -0.15 0.94
C LEU A 212 10.25 -0.06 -0.54
N THR A 213 11.16 -0.61 -1.35
CA THR A 213 10.95 -0.81 -2.78
C THR A 213 11.25 -2.25 -3.14
N TRP A 214 10.46 -2.81 -4.06
CA TRP A 214 10.60 -4.18 -4.50
C TRP A 214 9.98 -4.39 -5.88
N THR A 215 10.50 -5.35 -6.66
CA THR A 215 9.96 -5.69 -7.98
C THR A 215 9.01 -6.88 -7.88
N ALA A 216 7.75 -6.69 -8.30
CA ALA A 216 6.69 -7.69 -8.32
C ALA A 216 6.87 -8.73 -9.42
N ASP A 217 7.86 -9.60 -9.23
CA ASP A 217 8.12 -10.74 -10.09
C ASP A 217 7.25 -11.95 -9.69
N ASN A 218 6.99 -12.83 -10.66
CA ASN A 218 6.29 -14.12 -10.48
C ASN A 218 4.82 -14.05 -9.96
N PHE A 219 4.15 -12.91 -10.07
CA PHE A 219 2.70 -12.83 -9.87
C PHE A 219 1.92 -13.52 -10.98
N LYS A 220 0.80 -14.18 -10.64
CA LYS A 220 -0.12 -14.70 -11.65
C LYS A 220 -1.08 -13.62 -12.13
N ASP A 221 -1.54 -12.78 -11.20
CA ASP A 221 -2.33 -11.60 -11.49
C ASP A 221 -1.91 -10.42 -10.59
N LEU A 222 -1.30 -9.38 -11.17
CA LEU A 222 -0.88 -8.18 -10.44
C LEU A 222 -2.08 -7.40 -9.84
N SER A 223 -3.29 -7.55 -10.36
CA SER A 223 -4.49 -6.92 -9.78
C SER A 223 -4.87 -7.51 -8.41
N GLN A 224 -4.39 -8.74 -8.14
CA GLN A 224 -4.57 -9.44 -6.87
C GLN A 224 -3.49 -9.08 -5.84
N LEU A 225 -2.50 -8.25 -6.20
CA LEU A 225 -1.44 -7.85 -5.28
C LEU A 225 -2.00 -7.07 -4.10
N ARG A 226 -1.68 -7.51 -2.88
CA ARG A 226 -1.93 -6.79 -1.63
C ARG A 226 -0.64 -6.74 -0.82
N VAL A 227 -0.54 -5.73 0.03
CA VAL A 227 0.55 -5.57 0.99
C VAL A 227 -0.06 -5.52 2.38
N VAL A 228 0.33 -6.46 3.23
CA VAL A 228 -0.05 -6.51 4.65
C VAL A 228 1.14 -6.04 5.47
N ALA A 229 0.94 -5.03 6.31
CA ALA A 229 1.93 -4.56 7.27
C ALA A 229 1.45 -4.88 8.68
N PHE A 230 2.33 -5.38 9.54
CA PHE A 230 1.98 -5.67 10.94
C PHE A 230 3.16 -5.45 11.89
N VAL A 231 2.87 -5.13 13.14
CA VAL A 231 3.88 -5.01 14.21
C VAL A 231 3.89 -6.27 15.04
N GLN A 232 5.05 -6.92 15.14
CA GLN A 232 5.23 -8.15 15.89
C GLN A 232 6.29 -7.98 16.99
N ASN A 233 5.95 -8.43 18.21
CA ASN A 233 6.93 -8.59 19.27
C ASN A 233 7.71 -9.88 19.04
N THR A 234 9.02 -9.78 18.84
CA THR A 234 9.84 -10.93 18.44
C THR A 234 10.11 -11.90 19.58
N ALA A 235 9.98 -11.47 20.83
CA ALA A 235 10.11 -12.32 22.01
C ALA A 235 8.83 -13.12 22.30
N THR A 236 7.66 -12.47 22.24
CA THR A 236 6.37 -13.13 22.56
C THR A 236 5.65 -13.69 21.34
N LYS A 237 6.06 -13.27 20.13
CA LYS A 237 5.42 -13.53 18.83
C LYS A 237 4.06 -12.86 18.64
N GLU A 238 3.56 -12.11 19.62
CA GLU A 238 2.28 -11.43 19.52
C GLU A 238 2.31 -10.35 18.43
N VAL A 239 1.25 -10.30 17.62
CA VAL A 239 0.99 -9.22 16.67
C VAL A 239 0.14 -8.16 17.36
N TYR A 240 0.63 -6.92 17.34
CA TYR A 240 0.03 -5.80 18.07
C TYR A 240 -1.01 -5.04 17.26
N GLN A 241 -0.81 -4.98 15.94
CA GLN A 241 -1.73 -4.45 14.94
C GLN A 241 -1.30 -4.94 13.56
N ALA A 242 -2.27 -5.06 12.64
CA ALA A 242 -2.03 -5.24 11.21
C ALA A 242 -2.84 -4.23 10.39
N GLU A 243 -2.38 -3.96 9.17
CA GLU A 243 -3.10 -3.16 8.17
C GLU A 243 -2.77 -3.66 6.77
N ILE A 244 -3.66 -3.39 5.81
CA ILE A 244 -3.54 -3.79 4.42
C ILE A 244 -3.61 -2.59 3.48
N SER A 245 -2.84 -2.66 2.40
CA SER A 245 -2.99 -1.79 1.24
C SER A 245 -3.12 -2.61 -0.03
N ALA A 246 -3.91 -2.11 -0.98
CA ALA A 246 -3.83 -2.50 -2.38
C ALA A 246 -3.05 -1.38 -3.10
N PRO A 247 -1.80 -1.62 -3.54
CA PRO A 247 -1.01 -0.57 -4.18
C PRO A 247 -1.72 0.05 -5.37
N GLU A 248 -1.71 1.38 -5.43
CA GLU A 248 -2.29 2.13 -6.53
C GLU A 248 -1.43 1.93 -7.78
N ILE A 249 -2.06 1.50 -8.88
CA ILE A 249 -1.36 1.32 -10.15
C ILE A 249 -1.09 2.71 -10.74
N SER A 250 0.17 3.12 -10.69
CA SER A 250 0.67 4.27 -11.42
C SER A 250 1.05 3.81 -12.82
N THR A 251 0.14 4.00 -13.77
CA THR A 251 0.50 3.81 -15.18
C THR A 251 1.55 4.85 -15.53
N GLY A 252 2.66 4.47 -16.16
CA GLY A 252 3.79 5.36 -16.53
C GLY A 252 3.45 6.55 -17.45
N LEU A 253 2.19 6.89 -17.65
CA LEU A 253 1.80 8.27 -17.92
C LEU A 253 2.01 9.05 -16.64
N ALA A 254 3.17 9.69 -16.50
CA ALA A 254 3.49 10.59 -15.39
C ALA A 254 2.29 11.49 -15.06
N THR A 255 1.49 11.09 -14.08
CA THR A 255 0.76 12.02 -13.23
C THR A 255 1.85 12.58 -12.33
N PRO A 256 2.21 13.87 -12.48
CA PRO A 256 3.20 14.47 -11.59
C PRO A 256 2.70 14.25 -10.16
N ALA A 257 3.51 13.55 -9.36
CA ALA A 257 3.33 13.47 -7.93
C ALA A 257 3.06 14.89 -7.41
N GLU A 258 1.95 15.09 -6.71
CA GLU A 258 1.79 16.33 -5.99
C GLU A 258 2.89 16.45 -4.93
N LYS A 259 3.49 17.65 -4.93
CA LYS A 259 4.56 18.21 -4.07
C LYS A 259 5.96 17.70 -4.40
N SER A 260 6.82 18.47 -5.10
CA SER A 260 7.27 19.81 -4.68
C SER A 260 7.89 20.69 -5.80
N ASP A 261 7.92 20.27 -7.08
CA ASP A 261 8.70 20.97 -8.14
C ASP A 261 7.89 21.37 -9.39
N VAL A 262 6.56 21.53 -9.29
CA VAL A 262 5.74 21.94 -10.44
C VAL A 262 5.98 23.41 -10.75
N LEU A 263 6.75 23.72 -11.80
CA LEU A 263 7.01 25.10 -12.23
C LEU A 263 5.83 25.74 -12.94
N PHE A 264 4.89 24.96 -13.51
CA PHE A 264 3.78 25.53 -14.27
C PHE A 264 2.59 24.59 -14.51
N ASP A 265 1.45 25.17 -14.89
CA ASP A 265 0.28 24.49 -15.46
C ASP A 265 -0.10 25.03 -16.85
N LEU A 266 -0.84 24.22 -17.61
CA LEU A 266 -1.36 24.54 -18.94
C LEU A 266 -2.88 24.46 -18.98
N PHE A 267 -3.55 25.55 -19.42
CA PHE A 267 -4.99 25.55 -19.57
C PHE A 267 -5.47 26.35 -20.81
N PRO A 268 -6.31 25.77 -21.67
CA PRO A 268 -6.57 24.33 -21.77
C PRO A 268 -5.34 23.60 -22.33
N ASN A 269 -5.19 22.30 -22.02
CA ASN A 269 -4.14 21.45 -22.59
C ASN A 269 -4.54 20.83 -23.95
N ILE A 270 -5.78 21.09 -24.40
CA ILE A 270 -6.29 20.85 -25.76
C ILE A 270 -6.84 22.19 -26.24
N THR A 271 -6.28 22.74 -27.31
CA THR A 271 -6.68 24.06 -27.84
C THR A 271 -6.82 24.05 -29.36
N THR A 272 -7.61 24.99 -29.87
CA THR A 272 -7.68 25.32 -31.31
C THR A 272 -7.07 26.69 -31.60
N ASP A 273 -6.86 27.53 -30.57
CA ASP A 273 -6.37 28.91 -30.70
C ASP A 273 -5.40 29.25 -29.56
N ASN A 274 -5.79 30.03 -28.55
CA ASN A 274 -4.90 30.40 -27.46
C ASN A 274 -4.88 29.35 -26.33
N PHE A 275 -3.78 29.28 -25.60
CA PHE A 275 -3.69 28.58 -24.31
C PHE A 275 -2.85 29.38 -23.32
N THR A 276 -3.04 29.11 -22.04
CA THR A 276 -2.37 29.82 -20.94
C THR A 276 -1.37 28.90 -20.26
N ILE A 277 -0.18 29.44 -20.03
CA ILE A 277 0.87 28.86 -19.21
C ILE A 277 0.88 29.63 -17.90
N ARG A 278 0.44 29.02 -16.80
CA ARG A 278 0.51 29.60 -15.45
C ARG A 278 1.78 29.14 -14.79
N LEU A 279 2.68 30.05 -14.44
CA LEU A 279 3.98 29.76 -13.81
C LEU A 279 3.88 29.89 -12.29
N TYR A 280 4.53 28.98 -11.56
CA TYR A 280 4.65 28.95 -10.11
C TYR A 280 6.10 29.22 -9.69
N ASN A 281 6.29 29.79 -8.50
CA ASN A 281 7.61 30.11 -7.93
C ASN A 281 8.50 31.04 -8.79
N SER A 282 7.90 31.93 -9.61
CA SER A 282 8.62 32.81 -10.54
C SER A 282 9.26 34.03 -9.87
N ASN A 283 10.20 33.81 -8.95
CA ASN A 283 11.06 34.89 -8.42
C ASN A 283 12.27 35.19 -9.32
N GLU A 284 12.39 34.47 -10.45
CA GLU A 284 13.49 34.56 -11.41
C GLU A 284 12.99 34.42 -12.85
N VAL A 285 13.80 34.87 -13.80
CA VAL A 285 13.57 34.72 -15.24
C VAL A 285 13.40 33.24 -15.59
N THR A 286 12.23 32.88 -16.09
CA THR A 286 11.87 31.53 -16.49
C THR A 286 11.86 31.41 -18.01
N ARG A 287 12.54 30.42 -18.57
CA ARG A 287 12.51 30.11 -20.01
C ARG A 287 11.37 29.17 -20.33
N VAL A 288 10.62 29.49 -21.38
CA VAL A 288 9.51 28.69 -21.90
C VAL A 288 9.78 28.34 -23.35
N ASN A 289 9.83 27.04 -23.64
CA ASN A 289 10.00 26.48 -24.99
C ASN A 289 8.81 25.60 -25.34
N ILE A 290 8.41 25.60 -26.61
CA ILE A 290 7.38 24.69 -27.14
C ILE A 290 7.97 23.96 -28.33
N PHE A 291 7.94 22.63 -28.28
CA PHE A 291 8.48 21.77 -29.31
C PHE A 291 7.36 21.00 -30.02
N ASP A 292 7.52 20.76 -31.32
CA ASP A 292 6.73 19.72 -32.01
C ASP A 292 7.27 18.31 -31.69
N ILE A 293 6.58 17.27 -32.17
CA ILE A 293 6.96 15.86 -31.92
C ILE A 293 8.34 15.48 -32.46
N ASN A 294 8.89 16.25 -33.40
CA ASN A 294 10.23 16.02 -33.96
C ASN A 294 11.30 16.80 -33.20
N GLY A 295 10.93 17.49 -32.11
CA GLY A 295 11.84 18.29 -31.29
C GLY A 295 12.16 19.67 -31.88
N ARG A 296 11.46 20.12 -32.91
CA ARG A 296 11.66 21.47 -33.47
C ARG A 296 10.96 22.51 -32.59
N ILE A 297 11.66 23.59 -32.25
CA ILE A 297 11.13 24.71 -31.48
C ILE A 297 10.10 25.47 -32.32
N MET A 298 8.89 25.58 -31.79
CA MET A 298 7.74 26.27 -32.36
C MET A 298 7.48 27.62 -31.67
N TYR A 299 7.93 27.77 -30.43
CA TYR A 299 7.85 29.00 -29.64
C TYR A 299 8.93 28.99 -28.56
N GLU A 300 9.55 30.14 -28.31
CA GLU A 300 10.56 30.34 -27.26
C GLU A 300 10.42 31.74 -26.68
N THR A 301 10.46 31.86 -25.34
CA THR A 301 10.49 33.14 -24.65
C THR A 301 11.13 33.01 -23.27
N ASN A 302 11.56 34.14 -22.70
CA ASN A 302 11.92 34.26 -21.30
C ASN A 302 10.94 35.22 -20.62
N THR A 303 10.44 34.88 -19.43
CA THR A 303 9.47 35.71 -18.71
C THR A 303 9.66 35.64 -17.20
N GLU A 304 9.34 36.74 -16.53
CA GLU A 304 9.20 36.83 -15.06
C GLU A 304 7.72 36.85 -14.65
N ASN A 305 6.79 36.86 -15.62
CA ASN A 305 5.36 36.90 -15.34
C ASN A 305 4.89 35.55 -14.80
N THR A 306 3.93 35.58 -13.87
CA THR A 306 3.26 34.38 -13.33
C THR A 306 2.27 33.74 -14.31
N SER A 307 2.02 34.36 -15.46
CA SER A 307 1.11 33.87 -16.50
C SER A 307 1.51 34.38 -17.89
N LEU A 308 1.44 33.49 -18.88
CA LEU A 308 1.70 33.78 -20.29
C LEU A 308 0.57 33.22 -21.15
N ILE A 309 0.03 34.02 -22.07
CA ILE A 309 -0.94 33.57 -23.07
C ILE A 309 -0.20 33.38 -24.38
N VAL A 310 -0.28 32.18 -24.94
CA VAL A 310 0.37 31.82 -26.20
C VAL A 310 -0.69 31.53 -27.25
N ASN A 311 -0.54 32.14 -28.44
CA ASN A 311 -1.37 31.84 -29.59
C ASN A 311 -0.87 30.57 -30.29
N ALA A 312 -1.71 29.54 -30.40
CA ALA A 312 -1.40 28.34 -31.17
C ALA A 312 -1.94 28.41 -32.61
N GLY A 313 -2.46 29.56 -33.06
CA GLY A 313 -3.03 29.79 -34.39
C GLY A 313 -2.07 29.48 -35.54
N PHE A 314 -0.76 29.60 -35.33
CA PHE A 314 0.28 29.25 -36.31
C PHE A 314 0.83 27.82 -36.17
N MET A 315 0.46 27.09 -35.11
CA MET A 315 0.88 25.70 -34.89
C MET A 315 -0.06 24.73 -35.62
N PRO A 316 0.45 23.80 -36.47
CA PRO A 316 -0.35 22.74 -37.07
C PRO A 316 -1.08 21.86 -36.06
N ALA A 317 -2.14 21.16 -36.47
CA ALA A 317 -2.77 20.17 -35.61
C ALA A 317 -1.76 19.05 -35.26
N GLY A 318 -1.68 18.71 -33.98
CA GLY A 318 -0.67 17.76 -33.50
C GLY A 318 -0.39 17.87 -32.01
N VAL A 319 0.58 17.07 -31.56
CA VAL A 319 1.03 17.02 -30.18
C VAL A 319 2.29 17.88 -30.04
N TYR A 320 2.33 18.68 -28.97
CA TYR A 320 3.44 19.56 -28.63
C TYR A 320 3.89 19.31 -27.20
N VAL A 321 5.16 19.60 -26.94
CA VAL A 321 5.74 19.59 -25.59
C VAL A 321 6.05 21.02 -25.19
N VAL A 322 5.36 21.52 -24.16
CA VAL A 322 5.71 22.79 -23.51
C VAL A 322 6.72 22.47 -22.41
N GLN A 323 7.87 23.10 -22.44
CA GLN A 323 8.94 22.98 -21.45
C GLN A 323 9.15 24.32 -20.78
N VAL A 324 9.27 24.30 -19.45
CA VAL A 324 9.53 25.47 -18.62
C VAL A 324 10.73 25.17 -17.75
N SER A 325 11.72 26.05 -17.76
CA SER A 325 12.97 25.90 -17.01
C SER A 325 13.38 27.20 -16.32
N ASN A 326 13.84 27.09 -15.08
CA ASN A 326 14.50 28.16 -14.32
C ASN A 326 15.94 27.72 -13.93
N SER A 327 16.57 28.43 -13.00
CA SER A 327 17.95 28.13 -12.54
C SER A 327 18.09 26.79 -11.81
N THR A 328 17.00 26.24 -11.26
CA THR A 328 17.02 25.06 -10.39
C THR A 328 16.37 23.82 -11.01
N ALA A 329 15.42 23.98 -11.92
CA ALA A 329 14.60 22.89 -12.43
C ALA A 329 14.15 23.12 -13.88
N THR A 330 13.83 22.02 -14.56
CA THR A 330 13.17 22.00 -15.87
C THR A 330 12.02 21.01 -15.84
N THR A 331 10.83 21.44 -16.27
CA THR A 331 9.61 20.64 -16.30
C THR A 331 8.95 20.72 -17.66
N SER A 332 8.21 19.68 -18.06
CA SER A 332 7.54 19.63 -19.36
C SER A 332 6.11 19.11 -19.24
N LYS A 333 5.19 19.64 -20.04
CA LYS A 333 3.78 19.22 -20.15
C LYS A 333 3.35 19.08 -21.61
N ARG A 334 2.44 18.15 -21.88
CA ARG A 334 1.89 17.90 -23.21
C ARG A 334 0.76 18.89 -23.54
N LEU A 335 0.78 19.44 -24.76
CA LEU A 335 -0.27 20.27 -25.35
C LEU A 335 -0.78 19.59 -26.63
N ILE A 336 -2.09 19.60 -26.87
CA ILE A 336 -2.71 19.12 -28.11
C ILE A 336 -3.33 20.31 -28.84
N VAL A 337 -2.95 20.50 -30.10
CA VAL A 337 -3.60 21.46 -31.01
C VAL A 337 -4.51 20.68 -31.95
N SER A 338 -5.80 20.99 -31.97
CA SER A 338 -6.86 20.15 -32.60
C SER A 338 -7.72 20.91 -33.62
N LYS A 339 -7.07 21.65 -34.52
CA LYS A 339 -7.75 22.45 -35.56
C LYS A 339 -8.46 21.61 -36.60
#